data_AF-A0A536D9C0-F1
#
_entry.id   AF-A0A536D9C0-F1
#
_cell.length_a   1.000
_cell.length_b   1.000
_cell.length_c   1.000
_cell.angle_alpha   90.00
_cell.angle_beta   90.00
_cell.angle_gamma   90.00
#
_symmetry.space_group_name_H-M   'P 1'
#
loop_
_entity.id
_entity.type
_entity.pdbx_description
1 polymer ?
#
loop_
_entity_poly.entity_id
_entity_poly.type
_entity_poly.pdbx_seq_one_letter_code
_entity_poly.pdbx_strand_id
1 'polypeptide(L)'
;MSEQPVHLPPSILRSSRAGAQAPASQRPDQTRQPIFTIARRTDNELILFDEPASESWIIYPPRSVYEFLALRRRSATTTIVEHHPWTVSLAPVDHVLDPREGCLVHGLQCQAQIAITVAVQLGYDPFA
;
A
#
# COMPACT_ATOMS: atom_id res chain seq x y z
N MET A 1 38.66 43.52 -3.82
CA MET A 1 38.00 42.25 -3.50
C MET A 1 37.50 41.70 -4.82
N SER A 2 38.24 40.76 -5.40
CA SER A 2 38.08 40.32 -6.79
C SER A 2 37.64 38.87 -6.79
N GLU A 3 36.43 38.60 -7.30
CA GLU A 3 35.88 37.26 -7.45
C GLU A 3 36.62 36.53 -8.58
N GLN A 4 37.39 35.51 -8.23
CA GLN A 4 37.96 34.59 -9.22
C GLN A 4 36.91 33.53 -9.59
N PRO A 5 36.70 33.24 -10.89
CA PRO A 5 35.80 32.18 -11.31
C PRO A 5 36.43 30.81 -11.01
N VAL A 6 35.67 29.93 -10.36
CA VAL A 6 36.07 28.55 -10.06
C VAL A 6 36.09 27.74 -11.36
N HIS A 7 37.27 27.34 -11.81
CA HIS A 7 37.44 26.39 -12.92
C HIS A 7 37.32 24.95 -12.40
N LEU A 8 36.26 24.24 -12.83
CA LEU A 8 36.10 22.81 -12.58
C LEU A 8 36.89 21.98 -13.62
N PRO A 9 37.62 20.92 -13.21
CA PRO A 9 38.39 20.07 -14.12
C PRO A 9 37.49 19.17 -15.00
N PRO A 10 37.93 18.79 -16.21
CA PRO A 10 37.13 18.10 -17.24
C PRO A 10 37.04 16.59 -17.01
N SER A 11 36.91 16.13 -15.77
CA SER A 11 36.74 14.69 -15.46
C SER A 11 35.29 14.22 -15.60
N ILE A 12 34.37 15.09 -16.03
CA ILE A 12 32.99 14.71 -16.37
C ILE A 12 32.96 14.29 -17.83
N LEU A 13 33.53 13.12 -18.16
CA LEU A 13 33.20 12.30 -19.32
C LEU A 13 34.06 11.04 -19.31
N ARG A 14 33.63 10.05 -18.53
CA ARG A 14 33.80 8.65 -18.92
C ARG A 14 32.77 7.75 -18.25
N SER A 15 31.87 7.24 -19.09
CA SER A 15 31.13 6.00 -18.85
C SER A 15 32.08 4.92 -18.35
N SER A 16 31.83 4.45 -17.15
CA SER A 16 32.19 3.11 -16.71
C SER A 16 30.89 2.49 -16.21
N ARG A 17 30.33 1.59 -17.03
CA ARG A 17 29.35 0.60 -16.59
C ARG A 17 29.99 -0.22 -15.46
N ALA A 18 29.76 0.20 -14.23
CA ALA A 18 29.95 -0.64 -13.06
C ALA A 18 28.54 -0.96 -12.56
N GLY A 19 28.21 -2.25 -12.54
CA GLY A 19 26.86 -2.74 -12.25
C GLY A 19 26.39 -2.29 -10.88
N ALA A 20 25.67 -1.18 -10.82
CA ALA A 20 24.62 -1.03 -9.85
C ALA A 20 23.53 -2.03 -10.27
N GLN A 21 23.57 -3.23 -9.70
CA GLN A 21 22.35 -4.02 -9.59
C GLN A 21 21.35 -3.09 -8.93
N ALA A 22 20.42 -2.55 -9.73
CA ALA A 22 19.19 -2.02 -9.18
C ALA A 22 18.70 -3.07 -8.18
N PRO A 23 18.32 -2.71 -6.94
CA PRO A 23 17.72 -3.69 -6.05
C PRO A 23 16.62 -4.32 -6.87
N ALA A 24 16.69 -5.65 -7.03
CA ALA A 24 15.70 -6.38 -7.79
C ALA A 24 14.37 -5.88 -7.25
N SER A 25 13.56 -5.23 -8.10
CA SER A 25 12.18 -4.95 -7.77
C SER A 25 11.61 -6.33 -7.46
N GLN A 26 11.56 -6.67 -6.17
CA GLN A 26 10.99 -7.91 -5.70
C GLN A 26 9.55 -7.79 -6.13
N ARG A 27 9.22 -8.42 -7.26
CA ARG A 27 7.84 -8.71 -7.57
C ARG A 27 7.34 -9.42 -6.31
N PRO A 28 6.29 -8.92 -5.65
CA PRO A 28 5.75 -9.62 -4.51
C PRO A 28 5.48 -11.05 -4.97
N ASP A 29 6.08 -12.01 -4.25
CA ASP A 29 5.88 -13.41 -4.54
C ASP A 29 4.40 -13.72 -4.31
N GLN A 30 3.63 -13.72 -5.41
CA GLN A 30 2.19 -13.92 -5.39
C GLN A 30 1.80 -15.31 -4.85
N THR A 31 2.77 -16.21 -4.65
CA THR A 31 2.54 -17.54 -4.08
C THR A 31 2.66 -17.59 -2.56
N ARG A 32 3.19 -16.52 -1.93
CA ARG A 32 3.36 -16.46 -0.48
C ARG A 32 2.05 -16.13 0.21
N GLN A 33 1.74 -16.86 1.30
CA GLN A 33 0.69 -16.43 2.21
C GLN A 33 1.20 -15.29 3.12
N PRO A 34 0.52 -14.13 3.17
CA PRO A 34 0.92 -13.02 4.02
C PRO A 34 0.80 -13.39 5.51
N ILE A 35 1.68 -12.83 6.33
CA ILE A 35 1.69 -13.04 7.78
C ILE A 35 1.38 -11.70 8.42
N PHE A 36 0.10 -11.49 8.74
CA PHE A 36 -0.34 -10.21 9.27
C PHE A 36 -0.12 -10.08 10.77
N THR A 37 0.48 -8.97 11.16
CA THR A 37 0.51 -8.47 12.54
C THR A 37 -0.40 -7.25 12.64
N ILE A 38 -1.17 -7.14 13.73
CA ILE A 38 -2.07 -6.00 13.94
C ILE A 38 -1.24 -4.81 14.42
N ALA A 39 -1.18 -3.76 13.61
CA ALA A 39 -0.51 -2.52 13.99
C ALA A 39 -1.44 -1.59 14.78
N ARG A 40 -2.70 -1.48 14.36
CA ARG A 40 -3.72 -0.67 15.01
C ARG A 40 -5.10 -1.26 14.77
N ARG A 41 -5.94 -1.26 15.81
CA ARG A 41 -7.35 -1.62 15.72
C ARG A 41 -8.18 -0.57 16.43
N THR A 42 -9.05 0.10 15.69
CA THR A 42 -10.01 1.08 16.21
C THR A 42 -11.36 0.85 15.54
N ASP A 43 -12.39 1.60 15.95
CA ASP A 43 -13.67 1.53 15.24
C ASP A 43 -13.56 2.02 13.78
N ASN A 44 -12.72 3.02 13.53
CA ASN A 44 -12.53 3.64 12.22
C ASN A 44 -11.63 2.86 11.27
N GLU A 45 -10.73 2.01 11.76
CA GLU A 45 -9.83 1.26 10.89
C GLU A 45 -9.19 0.06 11.56
N LEU A 46 -8.77 -0.88 10.73
CA LEU A 46 -7.82 -1.94 11.07
C LEU A 46 -6.58 -1.82 10.19
N ILE A 47 -5.41 -1.73 10.81
CA ILE A 47 -4.12 -1.70 10.13
C ILE A 47 -3.41 -3.02 10.37
N LEU A 48 -3.09 -3.70 9.27
CA LEU A 48 -2.36 -4.95 9.23
C LEU A 48 -0.99 -4.73 8.59
N PHE A 49 0.07 -5.24 9.21
CA PHE A 49 1.42 -5.23 8.65
C PHE A 49 1.78 -6.62 8.17
N ASP A 50 2.35 -6.67 6.98
CA ASP A 50 3.00 -7.85 6.46
C ASP A 50 4.50 -7.56 6.33
N GLU A 51 5.20 -7.63 7.47
CA GLU A 51 6.61 -7.24 7.58
C GLU A 51 7.54 -7.93 6.57
N PRO A 52 7.40 -9.26 6.30
CA PRO A 52 8.24 -9.92 5.31
C PRO A 52 8.09 -9.36 3.89
N ALA A 53 6.90 -8.84 3.55
CA ALA A 53 6.63 -8.20 2.26
C ALA A 53 6.82 -6.67 2.32
N SER A 54 7.14 -6.11 3.50
CA SER A 54 7.29 -4.67 3.74
C SER A 54 6.09 -3.88 3.21
N GLU A 55 4.90 -4.30 3.60
CA GLU A 55 3.65 -3.65 3.20
C GLU A 55 2.66 -3.56 4.36
N SER A 56 1.74 -2.62 4.24
CA SER A 56 0.60 -2.47 5.13
C SER A 56 -0.71 -2.53 4.36
N TRP A 57 -1.71 -3.11 5.00
CA TRP A 57 -3.07 -3.19 4.52
C TRP A 57 -3.97 -2.49 5.54
N ILE A 58 -4.67 -1.45 5.09
CA ILE A 58 -5.52 -0.64 5.96
C ILE A 58 -6.97 -0.80 5.53
N ILE A 59 -7.82 -1.21 6.46
CA ILE A 59 -9.23 -1.46 6.21
C ILE A 59 -10.03 -0.35 6.87
N TYR A 60 -10.77 0.39 6.04
CA TYR A 60 -11.70 1.45 6.43
C TYR A 60 -13.15 0.97 6.21
N PRO A 61 -13.82 0.43 7.25
CA PRO A 61 -15.21 -0.02 7.15
C PRO A 61 -16.19 1.13 6.91
N PRO A 62 -17.46 0.87 6.50
CA PRO A 62 -18.52 1.87 6.33
C PRO A 62 -18.60 2.95 7.42
N ARG A 63 -18.45 2.54 8.68
CA ARG A 63 -18.48 3.43 9.85
C ARG A 63 -17.28 4.39 10.02
N SER A 64 -16.25 4.31 9.18
CA SER A 64 -15.06 5.17 9.29
C SER A 64 -15.38 6.65 9.04
N VAL A 65 -15.00 7.54 9.96
CA VAL A 65 -15.37 8.97 9.90
C VAL A 65 -14.28 9.91 9.35
N TYR A 66 -13.28 9.37 8.65
CA TYR A 66 -12.22 10.21 8.07
C TYR A 66 -12.70 10.99 6.85
N GLU A 67 -12.46 12.31 6.84
CA GLU A 67 -12.90 13.22 5.76
C GLU A 67 -12.36 12.80 4.38
N PHE A 68 -11.11 12.34 4.30
CA PHE A 68 -10.50 11.93 3.05
C PHE A 68 -11.19 10.72 2.40
N LEU A 69 -11.95 9.93 3.16
CA LEU A 69 -12.69 8.79 2.61
C LEU A 69 -13.93 9.23 1.84
N ALA A 70 -14.45 10.43 2.06
CA ALA A 70 -15.63 10.94 1.36
C ALA A 70 -15.43 10.98 -0.16
N LEU A 71 -14.21 11.26 -0.62
CA LEU A 71 -13.85 11.28 -2.04
C LEU A 71 -13.45 9.92 -2.60
N ARG A 72 -13.06 8.97 -1.74
CA ARG A 72 -12.61 7.63 -2.13
C ARG A 72 -13.75 6.61 -2.19
N ARG A 73 -14.80 6.81 -1.38
CA ARG A 73 -15.98 5.93 -1.34
C ARG A 73 -16.86 6.17 -2.55
N ARG A 74 -17.35 5.08 -3.15
CA ARG A 74 -18.40 5.13 -4.18
C ARG A 74 -19.82 5.06 -3.57
N SER A 75 -19.94 4.52 -2.37
CA SER A 75 -21.19 4.41 -1.61
C SER A 75 -20.91 4.46 -0.11
N ALA A 76 -21.92 4.81 0.69
CA ALA A 76 -21.83 4.78 2.16
C ALA A 76 -21.55 3.36 2.69
N THR A 77 -21.93 2.32 1.94
CA THR A 77 -21.82 0.91 2.34
C THR A 77 -20.51 0.24 1.93
N THR A 78 -19.64 0.92 1.18
CA THR A 78 -18.40 0.29 0.68
C THR A 78 -17.30 0.31 1.73
N THR A 79 -16.51 -0.74 1.79
CA THR A 79 -15.26 -0.77 2.56
C THR A 79 -14.12 -0.32 1.65
N ILE A 80 -13.19 0.48 2.17
CA ILE A 80 -11.94 0.76 1.45
C ILE A 80 -10.84 -0.07 2.08
N VAL A 81 -10.11 -0.82 1.26
CA VAL A 81 -8.88 -1.48 1.65
C VAL A 81 -7.73 -0.78 0.92
N GLU A 82 -6.95 0.02 1.64
CA GLU A 82 -5.73 0.63 1.10
C GLU A 82 -4.58 -0.37 1.22
N HIS A 83 -3.96 -0.70 0.08
CA HIS A 83 -2.71 -1.44 0.03
C HIS A 83 -1.54 -0.45 -0.08
N HIS A 84 -0.62 -0.52 0.86
CA HIS A 84 0.45 0.46 1.00
C HIS A 84 1.81 -0.25 1.13
N PRO A 85 2.54 -0.41 0.02
CA PRO A 85 3.94 -0.85 0.05
C PRO A 85 4.83 0.17 0.76
N TRP A 86 5.75 -0.28 1.62
CA TRP A 86 6.68 0.59 2.36
C TRP A 86 7.87 1.02 1.50
N THR A 87 7.57 1.61 0.35
CA THR A 87 8.55 2.14 -0.56
C THR A 87 8.10 3.49 -1.08
N VAL A 88 9.05 4.38 -1.28
CA VAL A 88 8.80 5.71 -1.85
C VAL A 88 8.40 5.66 -3.33
N SER A 89 8.65 4.53 -4.00
CA SER A 89 8.48 4.40 -5.45
C SER A 89 7.06 4.02 -5.87
N LEU A 90 6.21 3.57 -4.94
CA LEU A 90 4.85 3.12 -5.22
C LEU A 90 3.88 3.90 -4.36
N ALA A 91 2.85 4.46 -5.00
CA ALA A 91 1.75 5.08 -4.27
C ALA A 91 0.83 4.00 -3.69
N PRO A 92 0.15 4.28 -2.56
CA PRO A 92 -0.89 3.40 -2.05
C PRO A 92 -2.03 3.23 -3.06
N VAL A 93 -2.63 2.04 -3.07
CA VAL A 93 -3.73 1.69 -3.98
C VAL A 93 -4.98 1.39 -3.16
N ASP A 94 -6.07 2.09 -3.47
CA ASP A 94 -7.37 1.83 -2.87
C ASP A 94 -8.09 0.69 -3.61
N HIS A 95 -8.54 -0.30 -2.84
CA HIS A 95 -9.51 -1.29 -3.26
C HIS A 95 -10.85 -0.95 -2.62
N VAL A 96 -11.81 -0.49 -3.43
CA VAL A 96 -13.18 -0.26 -2.96
C VAL A 96 -13.94 -1.58 -3.05
N LEU A 97 -14.45 -2.07 -1.92
CA LEU A 97 -15.15 -3.34 -1.81
C LEU A 97 -16.61 -3.13 -1.44
N ASP A 98 -17.48 -3.85 -2.12
CA ASP A 98 -18.88 -4.06 -1.75
C ASP A 98 -19.04 -5.47 -1.14
N PRO A 99 -19.85 -5.65 -0.09
CA PRO A 99 -20.05 -6.95 0.55
C PRO A 99 -20.62 -8.04 -0.38
N ARG A 100 -21.33 -7.67 -1.45
CA ARG A 100 -21.92 -8.62 -2.43
C ARG A 100 -20.98 -8.89 -3.59
N GLU A 101 -20.36 -7.84 -4.12
CA GLU A 101 -19.59 -7.92 -5.38
C GLU A 101 -18.08 -8.12 -5.16
N GLY A 102 -17.58 -7.90 -3.95
CA GLY A 102 -16.15 -7.84 -3.67
C GLY A 102 -15.53 -6.53 -4.16
N CYS A 103 -14.29 -6.58 -4.65
CA CYS A 103 -13.63 -5.38 -5.16
C CYS A 103 -14.30 -4.90 -6.45
N LEU A 104 -14.65 -3.62 -6.54
CA LEU A 104 -15.33 -3.05 -7.71
C LEU A 104 -14.49 -3.05 -9.00
N VAL A 105 -13.19 -3.34 -8.91
CA VAL A 105 -12.27 -3.41 -10.05
C VAL A 105 -11.89 -4.85 -10.38
N HIS A 106 -11.61 -5.68 -9.36
CA HIS A 106 -11.05 -7.03 -9.54
C HIS A 106 -12.00 -8.16 -9.09
N GLY A 107 -13.21 -7.82 -8.63
CA GLY A 107 -14.19 -8.75 -8.09
C GLY A 107 -13.70 -9.51 -6.85
N LEU A 108 -14.12 -10.76 -6.74
CA LEU A 108 -13.76 -11.67 -5.64
C LEU A 108 -12.31 -12.19 -5.72
N GLN A 109 -11.61 -12.00 -6.83
CA GLN A 109 -10.22 -12.43 -7.01
C GLN A 109 -9.21 -11.35 -6.56
N CYS A 110 -9.68 -10.25 -5.98
CA CYS A 110 -8.82 -9.18 -5.52
C CYS A 110 -7.95 -9.63 -4.34
N GLN A 111 -6.66 -9.26 -4.34
CA GLN A 111 -5.75 -9.54 -3.23
C GLN A 111 -6.22 -8.92 -1.90
N ALA A 112 -6.96 -7.80 -1.96
CA ALA A 112 -7.58 -7.19 -0.78
C ALA A 112 -8.51 -8.14 0.00
N GLN A 113 -9.03 -9.20 -0.64
CA GLN A 113 -9.83 -10.22 0.05
C GLN A 113 -9.06 -10.96 1.13
N ILE A 114 -7.73 -11.03 1.03
CA ILE A 114 -6.89 -11.64 2.06
C ILE A 114 -6.95 -10.80 3.35
N ALA A 115 -6.83 -9.47 3.23
CA ALA A 115 -6.96 -8.56 4.37
C ALA A 115 -8.35 -8.61 5.00
N ILE A 116 -9.41 -8.66 4.17
CA ILE A 116 -10.80 -8.84 4.63
C ILE A 116 -10.99 -10.14 5.40
N THR A 117 -10.49 -11.25 4.85
CA THR A 117 -10.58 -12.57 5.49
C THR A 117 -9.93 -12.55 6.87
N VAL A 118 -8.73 -11.96 6.95
CA VAL A 118 -8.00 -11.82 8.22
C VAL A 118 -8.75 -10.93 9.20
N ALA A 119 -9.33 -9.81 8.75
CA ALA A 119 -10.15 -8.95 9.60
C ALA A 119 -11.31 -9.74 10.25
N VAL A 120 -12.04 -10.52 9.45
CA VAL A 120 -13.13 -11.38 9.94
C VAL A 120 -12.62 -12.43 10.94
N GLN A 121 -11.49 -13.09 10.65
CA GLN A 121 -10.87 -14.06 11.56
C GLN A 121 -10.45 -13.44 12.90
N LEU A 122 -10.07 -12.16 12.89
CA LEU A 122 -9.75 -11.37 14.07
C LEU A 122 -10.99 -10.83 14.80
N GLY A 123 -12.20 -11.14 14.32
CA GLY A 123 -13.46 -10.63 14.87
C GLY A 123 -13.63 -9.13 14.64
N TYR A 124 -13.06 -8.59 13.56
CA TYR A 124 -13.29 -7.23 13.09
C TYR A 124 -14.23 -7.27 11.90
N ASP A 125 -15.42 -6.68 12.02
CA ASP A 125 -16.37 -6.61 10.91
C ASP A 125 -15.92 -5.52 9.92
N PRO A 126 -15.51 -5.87 8.69
CA PRO A 126 -15.04 -4.89 7.73
C PRO A 126 -16.18 -4.18 6.99
N PHE A 127 -17.44 -4.63 7.12
CA PHE A 127 -18.60 -4.11 6.38
C PHE A 127 -19.68 -3.48 7.26
N ALA A 128 -19.50 -3.49 8.59
CA ALA A 128 -20.36 -2.78 9.54
C ALA A 128 -20.05 -1.28 9.68
#